data_AF-A0A4U3AWX2-F1
#
_entry.id   AF-A0A4U3AWX2-F1
#
_cell.length_a   1.000
_cell.length_b   1.000
_cell.length_c   1.000
_cell.angle_alpha   90.00
_cell.angle_beta   90.00
_cell.angle_gamma   90.00
#
_symmetry.space_group_name_H-M   'P 1'
#
loop_
_entity.id
_entity.type
_entity.pdbx_description
1 polymer ?
#
loop_
_entity_poly.entity_id
_entity_poly.type
_entity_poly.pdbx_seq_one_letter_code
_entity_poly.pdbx_strand_id
1 'polypeptide(L)'
;ITILFATVIGRSISLISMGDDVATNLGVKTNRTRILGMIIVVILAGVSVSAVGSIGFVGLVIPHIARKLVGVNYRLIIPMSALLGAMLIVLADLGARTVNPPKE
;
A
#
# COMPACT_ATOMS: atom_id res chain seq x y z
N ILE A 1 -11.60 4.67 -7.24
CA ILE A 1 -10.81 5.27 -8.33
C ILE A 1 -9.31 5.22 -8.05
N THR A 2 -8.85 5.75 -6.90
CA THR A 2 -7.41 5.80 -6.55
C THR A 2 -6.77 4.42 -6.35
N ILE A 3 -7.51 3.47 -5.76
CA ILE A 3 -7.07 2.07 -5.63
C ILE A 3 -6.89 1.41 -7.00
N LEU A 4 -7.78 1.71 -7.96
CA LEU A 4 -7.70 1.17 -9.32
C LEU A 4 -6.44 1.70 -10.03
N PHE A 5 -6.17 3.00 -9.91
CA PHE A 5 -4.94 3.62 -10.44
C PHE A 5 -3.66 3.05 -9.82
N ALA A 6 -3.65 2.79 -8.51
CA ALA A 6 -2.52 2.16 -7.83
C ALA A 6 -2.23 0.75 -8.38
N THR A 7 -3.27 -0.05 -8.67
CA THR A 7 -3.08 -1.39 -9.25
C THR A 7 -2.53 -1.35 -10.69
N VAL A 8 -2.88 -0.32 -11.49
CA VAL A 8 -2.38 -0.14 -12.86
C VAL A 8 -0.90 0.27 -12.86
N ILE A 9 -0.47 1.12 -11.91
CA ILE A 9 0.94 1.52 -11.74
C ILE A 9 1.83 0.36 -11.24
N GLY A 10 1.24 -0.69 -10.65
CA GLY A 10 1.96 -1.87 -10.17
C GLY A 10 2.85 -2.56 -11.21
N ARG A 11 2.53 -2.43 -12.51
CA ARG A 11 3.34 -2.97 -13.61
C ARG A 11 4.65 -2.18 -13.77
N SER A 12 4.58 -0.86 -13.74
CA SER A 12 5.77 0.02 -13.82
C SER A 12 6.63 -0.08 -12.55
N ILE A 13 6.01 -0.23 -11.38
CA ILE A 13 6.74 -0.42 -10.11
C ILE A 13 7.45 -1.79 -10.09
N SER A 14 6.82 -2.85 -10.60
CA SER A 14 7.48 -4.17 -10.70
C SER A 14 8.71 -4.10 -11.61
N LEU A 15 8.62 -3.39 -12.74
CA LEU A 15 9.75 -3.18 -13.64
C LEU A 15 10.89 -2.38 -12.98
N ILE A 16 10.57 -1.34 -12.22
CA ILE A 16 11.55 -0.57 -11.43
C ILE A 16 12.20 -1.47 -10.36
N SER A 17 11.45 -2.40 -9.76
CA SER A 17 11.99 -3.32 -8.74
C SER A 17 12.99 -4.35 -9.29
N MET A 18 12.96 -4.62 -10.60
CA MET A 18 13.95 -5.47 -11.29
C MET A 18 15.30 -4.78 -11.52
N GLY A 19 15.37 -3.45 -11.34
CA GLY A 19 16.57 -2.64 -11.56
C GLY A 19 16.25 -1.38 -12.36
N ASP A 20 16.73 -0.22 -11.90
CA ASP A 20 16.49 1.08 -12.54
C ASP A 20 17.00 1.10 -14.00
N ASP A 21 18.10 0.39 -14.29
CA ASP A 21 18.66 0.25 -15.64
C ASP A 21 17.76 -0.58 -16.56
N VAL A 22 17.16 -1.66 -16.06
CA VAL A 22 16.25 -2.53 -16.83
C VAL A 22 14.96 -1.77 -17.16
N ALA A 23 14.40 -1.05 -16.18
CA ALA A 23 13.20 -0.24 -16.38
C ALA A 23 13.42 0.91 -17.37
N THR A 24 14.58 1.57 -17.31
CA THR A 24 14.92 2.67 -18.22
C THR A 24 15.11 2.16 -19.65
N ASN A 25 15.74 1.00 -19.84
CA ASN A 25 15.89 0.34 -21.15
C ASN A 25 14.55 -0.13 -21.75
N LEU A 26 13.56 -0.46 -20.93
CA LEU A 26 12.20 -0.81 -21.35
C LEU A 26 11.30 0.42 -21.65
N GLY A 27 11.86 1.63 -21.66
CA GLY A 27 11.14 2.87 -21.96
C GLY A 27 10.32 3.44 -20.80
N VAL A 28 10.46 2.89 -19.59
CA VAL A 28 9.81 3.43 -18.39
C VAL A 28 10.58 4.66 -17.92
N LYS A 29 9.91 5.82 -17.90
CA LYS A 29 10.46 7.04 -17.30
C LYS A 29 10.42 6.94 -15.78
N THR A 30 11.33 6.14 -15.22
CA THR A 30 11.45 5.77 -13.79
C THR A 30 11.26 6.97 -12.86
N ASN A 31 11.91 8.10 -13.16
CA ASN A 31 11.82 9.31 -12.34
C ASN A 31 10.41 9.94 -12.33
N ARG A 32 9.71 9.96 -13.48
CA ARG A 32 8.32 10.46 -13.56
C ARG A 32 7.35 9.53 -12.83
N THR A 33 7.53 8.22 -12.97
CA THR A 33 6.70 7.23 -12.27
C THR A 33 6.91 7.30 -10.76
N ARG A 34 8.15 7.53 -10.30
CA ARG A 34 8.48 7.71 -8.88
C ARG A 34 7.79 8.95 -8.29
N ILE A 35 7.86 10.09 -8.98
CA ILE A 35 7.20 11.34 -8.54
C ILE A 35 5.68 11.17 -8.50
N LEU A 36 5.07 10.60 -9.55
CA LEU A 36 3.62 10.33 -9.58
C LEU A 36 3.21 9.37 -8.45
N GLY A 37 4.01 8.33 -8.20
CA GLY A 37 3.78 7.40 -7.11
C GLY A 37 3.83 8.08 -5.73
N MET A 38 4.83 8.93 -5.50
CA MET A 38 4.93 9.70 -4.25
C MET A 38 3.72 10.61 -4.03
N ILE A 39 3.29 11.34 -5.07
CA ILE A 39 2.10 12.21 -4.97
C ILE A 39 0.86 11.39 -4.60
N ILE A 40 0.65 10.25 -5.25
CA ILE A 40 -0.48 9.37 -4.96
C ILE A 40 -0.41 8.85 -3.51
N VAL A 41 0.77 8.41 -3.06
CA VAL A 41 0.96 7.90 -1.69
C VAL A 41 0.70 8.99 -0.65
N VAL A 42 1.20 10.21 -0.87
CA VAL A 42 0.98 11.34 0.04
C VAL A 42 -0.50 11.69 0.15
N ILE A 43 -1.23 11.74 -0.97
CA ILE A 43 -2.67 12.00 -0.98
C ILE A 43 -3.42 10.87 -0.26
N LEU A 44 -3.10 9.60 -0.56
CA LEU A 44 -3.76 8.45 0.09
C LEU A 44 -3.52 8.45 1.60
N ALA A 45 -2.26 8.60 2.02
CA ALA A 45 -1.87 8.60 3.42
C ALA A 45 -2.48 9.79 4.16
N GLY A 46 -2.43 10.99 3.58
CA GLY A 46 -3.00 12.20 4.17
C GLY A 46 -4.51 12.09 4.40
N VAL A 47 -5.26 11.60 3.40
CA VAL A 47 -6.71 11.39 3.52
C VAL A 47 -7.03 10.33 4.59
N SER A 48 -6.30 9.22 4.63
CA SER A 48 -6.51 8.18 5.64
C SER A 48 -6.21 8.66 7.07
N VAL A 49 -5.08 9.37 7.27
CA VAL A 49 -4.69 9.90 8.59
C VAL A 49 -5.65 10.99 9.07
N SER A 50 -6.14 11.84 8.16
CA SER A 50 -7.13 12.86 8.52
C SER A 50 -8.48 12.28 8.97
N ALA A 51 -8.83 11.08 8.50
CA ALA A 51 -10.12 10.45 8.81
C ALA A 51 -10.10 9.61 10.10
N VAL A 52 -8.99 8.89 10.36
CA VAL A 52 -8.92 7.89 11.45
C VAL A 52 -7.82 8.20 12.48
N GLY A 53 -7.02 9.25 12.26
CA GLY A 53 -5.84 9.55 13.06
C GLY A 53 -4.61 8.74 12.63
N SER A 54 -3.49 8.91 13.34
CA SER A 54 -2.23 8.25 13.00
C SER A 54 -2.25 6.77 13.39
N ILE A 55 -2.52 5.90 12.42
CA ILE A 55 -2.36 4.45 12.58
C ILE A 55 -0.91 4.07 12.24
N GLY A 56 -0.10 3.83 13.28
CA GLY A 56 1.25 3.26 13.11
C GLY A 56 1.19 1.77 12.76
N PHE A 57 2.31 1.22 12.27
CA PHE A 57 2.56 -0.23 12.12
C PHE A 57 1.93 -0.94 10.90
N VAL A 58 0.66 -0.66 10.58
CA VAL A 58 -0.07 -1.30 9.46
C VAL A 58 0.67 -1.13 8.12
N GLY A 59 1.13 0.09 7.83
CA GLY A 59 1.84 0.41 6.59
C GLY A 59 3.23 -0.24 6.45
N LEU A 60 3.83 -0.75 7.53
CA LEU A 60 5.14 -1.41 7.50
C LEU A 60 5.00 -2.93 7.42
N VAL A 61 4.13 -3.51 8.25
CA VAL A 61 3.98 -4.96 8.41
C VAL A 61 3.25 -5.59 7.24
N ILE A 62 2.16 -4.96 6.79
CA ILE A 62 1.27 -5.56 5.80
C ILE A 62 1.90 -5.77 4.43
N PRO A 63 2.65 -4.81 3.85
CA PRO A 63 3.34 -5.08 2.59
C PRO A 63 4.40 -6.19 2.70
N HIS A 64 4.99 -6.40 3.89
CA HIS A 64 5.90 -7.52 4.12
C HIS A 64 5.17 -8.86 4.16
N ILE A 65 4.02 -8.93 4.84
CA ILE A 65 3.18 -10.14 4.86
C ILE A 65 2.65 -10.44 3.45
N ALA A 66 2.12 -9.44 2.75
CA ALA A 66 1.64 -9.58 1.38
C ALA A 66 2.75 -10.08 0.44
N ARG A 67 3.98 -9.59 0.60
CA ARG A 67 5.13 -10.08 -0.18
C ARG A 67 5.47 -11.54 0.13
N LYS A 68 5.38 -11.98 1.39
CA LYS A 68 5.58 -13.40 1.73
C LYS A 68 4.49 -14.30 1.14
N LEU A 69 3.26 -13.82 1.05
CA LEU A 69 2.12 -14.60 0.54
C LEU A 69 2.07 -14.68 -0.99
N VAL A 70 2.37 -13.58 -1.69
CA VAL A 70 2.13 -13.45 -3.15
C VAL A 70 3.43 -13.29 -3.96
N GLY A 71 4.59 -13.30 -3.29
CA GLY A 71 5.90 -13.14 -3.90
C GLY A 71 6.25 -11.69 -4.21
N VAL A 72 7.13 -11.47 -5.20
CA VAL A 72 7.72 -10.16 -5.55
C VAL A 72 6.94 -9.37 -6.61
N ASN A 73 5.78 -9.88 -7.05
CA ASN A 73 4.97 -9.21 -8.06
C ASN A 73 4.15 -8.07 -7.46
N TYR A 74 4.62 -6.82 -7.58
CA TYR A 74 3.95 -5.64 -7.02
C TYR A 74 2.53 -5.41 -7.53
N ARG A 75 2.20 -5.94 -8.72
CA ARG A 75 0.83 -5.96 -9.24
C ARG A 75 -0.15 -6.69 -8.33
N LEU A 76 0.32 -7.71 -7.61
CA LEU A 76 -0.49 -8.49 -6.66
C LEU A 76 -0.25 -8.04 -5.21
N ILE A 77 0.95 -7.56 -4.87
CA ILE A 77 1.24 -7.03 -3.53
C ILE A 77 0.36 -5.83 -3.22
N ILE A 78 0.16 -4.90 -4.17
CA ILE A 78 -0.65 -3.69 -3.94
C ILE A 78 -2.11 -4.03 -3.54
N PRO A 79 -2.89 -4.81 -4.33
CA PRO A 79 -4.25 -5.16 -3.93
C PRO A 79 -4.30 -6.06 -2.70
N MET A 80 -3.35 -6.99 -2.53
CA MET A 80 -3.33 -7.84 -1.33
C MET A 80 -2.97 -7.08 -0.06
N SER A 81 -2.08 -6.09 -0.14
CA SER A 81 -1.78 -5.22 1.00
C SER A 81 -2.99 -4.38 1.40
N ALA A 82 -3.79 -3.92 0.43
CA ALA A 82 -5.03 -3.22 0.71
C ALA A 82 -6.07 -4.12 1.42
N LEU A 83 -6.23 -5.36 0.95
CA LEU A 83 -7.14 -6.35 1.54
C LEU A 83 -6.72 -6.76 2.96
N LEU A 84 -5.45 -7.13 3.14
CA LEU A 84 -4.90 -7.51 4.45
C LEU A 84 -4.94 -6.31 5.42
N GLY A 85 -4.70 -5.10 4.92
CA GLY A 85 -4.85 -3.85 5.67
C GLY A 85 -6.24 -3.64 6.20
N ALA A 86 -7.24 -3.71 5.33
CA ALA A 86 -8.62 -3.56 5.72
C ALA A 86 -9.04 -4.63 6.74
N MET A 87 -8.66 -5.89 6.52
CA MET A 87 -8.99 -7.00 7.42
C MET A 87 -8.38 -6.81 8.81
N LEU A 88 -7.10 -6.45 8.88
CA LEU A 88 -6.41 -6.25 10.15
C LEU A 88 -6.98 -5.07 10.94
N ILE A 89 -7.29 -3.95 10.27
CA ILE A 89 -7.90 -2.77 10.92
C ILE A 89 -9.30 -3.10 11.45
N VAL A 90 -10.13 -3.82 10.67
CA VAL A 90 -11.48 -4.21 11.12
C VAL A 90 -11.42 -5.12 12.36
N LEU A 91 -10.50 -6.09 12.37
CA LEU A 91 -10.30 -6.96 13.53
C LEU A 91 -9.76 -6.19 14.74
N ALA A 92 -8.88 -5.21 14.52
CA ALA A 92 -8.37 -4.35 15.59
C ALA A 92 -9.47 -3.45 16.18
N ASP A 93 -10.32 -2.87 15.35
CA ASP A 93 -11.46 -2.05 15.78
C ASP A 93 -12.48 -2.91 16.58
N LEU A 94 -12.77 -4.12 16.10
CA LEU A 94 -13.65 -5.05 16.82
C LEU A 94 -13.03 -5.49 18.16
N GLY A 95 -11.73 -5.79 18.19
CA GLY A 95 -11.00 -6.12 19.42
C GLY A 95 -11.00 -4.97 20.43
N ALA A 96 -10.71 -3.75 19.99
CA ALA A 96 -10.71 -2.57 20.84
C ALA A 96 -12.09 -2.34 21.50
N ARG A 97 -13.18 -2.47 20.72
CA ARG A 97 -14.55 -2.32 21.21
C ARG A 97 -14.97 -3.40 22.21
N THR A 98 -14.45 -4.62 22.08
CA THR A 98 -14.86 -5.77 22.91
C THR A 98 -14.06 -5.91 24.20
N VAL A 99 -12.82 -5.43 24.23
CA VAL A 99 -11.93 -5.58 25.39
C VAL A 99 -12.23 -4.58 26.51
N ASN A 100 -12.79 -3.40 26.21
CA ASN A 100 -12.96 -2.35 27.22
C ASN A 100 -14.30 -1.57 27.14
N PRO A 101 -15.44 -2.17 27.50
CA PRO A 101 -16.66 -1.39 27.76
C PRO A 101 -16.53 -0.68 29.14
N PRO A 102 -16.68 0.66 29.32
CA PRO A 102 -17.22 1.72 28.46
C PRO A 102 -16.27 2.94 28.33
N LYS A 103 -15.06 2.76 27.78
CA LYS A 103 -14.20 3.91 27.44
C LYS A 103 -13.60 3.70 26.07
N GLU A 104 -13.92 4.66 25.18
CA GLU A 104 -13.15 4.94 23.97
C GLU A 104 -11.69 5.25 24.33
#